data_AF-A0A8T6HUS6-F1
#
_entry.id   AF-A0A8T6HUS6-F1
#
_cell.length_a   1.000
_cell.length_b   1.000
_cell.length_c   1.000
_cell.angle_alpha   90.00
_cell.angle_beta   90.00
_cell.angle_gamma   90.00
#
_symmetry.space_group_name_H-M   'P 1'
#
loop_
_entity.id
_entity.type
_entity.pdbx_description
1 polymer ?
#
loop_
_entity_poly.entity_id
_entity_poly.type
_entity_poly.pdbx_seq_one_letter_code
_entity_poly.pdbx_strand_id
1 'polypeptide(L)'
;MLLPPTIQRADFALKLWSHVQDSFKHQSDILRDYALKFFDFSRVIETTPSILRKTKDNEAMILQDDLSLSERINLLLDWWEASGNDEFMNKGLELLSENYLEVVSWWDGQPLPQIHQRVYSLLDVNHPLRGKLLEAITDQLIEIIDNGVPIDELIEIIRSIQEHMADFNYETVDGAIAYEVYYHLSETKNTISCLDSEQSLHEHLEYLENLARLTGINTDRAQETVLEKLNNYEEQDHGEHRPSFSRSGGTADGEFSNEAIRSLFGSLL
;
A
#
# COMPACT_ATOMS: atom_id res chain seq x y z
N MET A 1 20.77 24.97 -12.51
CA MET A 1 19.44 24.84 -11.88
C MET A 1 18.37 24.72 -12.96
N LEU A 2 17.76 23.54 -13.12
CA LEU A 2 16.68 23.29 -14.10
C LEU A 2 15.27 23.60 -13.55
N LEU A 3 15.11 23.57 -12.23
CA LEU A 3 13.82 23.78 -11.58
C LEU A 3 13.63 25.27 -11.26
N PRO A 4 12.43 25.84 -11.49
CA PRO A 4 12.09 27.17 -11.02
C PRO A 4 12.20 27.21 -9.48
N PRO A 5 12.69 28.31 -8.88
CA PRO A 5 12.73 28.45 -7.41
C PRO A 5 11.36 28.24 -6.74
N THR A 6 10.28 28.45 -7.49
CA THR A 6 8.89 28.35 -7.05
C THR A 6 8.30 26.94 -7.13
N ILE A 7 9.00 25.97 -7.72
CA ILE A 7 8.53 24.58 -7.86
C ILE A 7 9.68 23.63 -7.49
N GLN A 8 9.92 23.50 -6.18
CA GLN A 8 10.84 22.50 -5.61
C GLN A 8 10.05 21.25 -5.21
N ARG A 9 9.33 20.63 -6.16
CA ARG A 9 8.56 19.41 -5.91
C ARG A 9 9.19 18.20 -6.58
N ALA A 10 9.19 17.06 -5.90
CA ALA A 10 9.83 15.84 -6.39
C ALA A 10 9.04 15.24 -7.58
N ASP A 11 7.72 15.33 -7.57
CA ASP A 11 6.85 14.84 -8.63
C ASP A 11 7.09 15.56 -9.97
N PHE A 12 7.35 16.86 -9.89
CA PHE A 12 7.73 17.66 -11.06
C PHE A 12 9.12 17.28 -11.56
N ALA A 13 10.08 17.05 -10.66
CA ALA A 13 11.42 16.58 -11.03
C ALA A 13 11.38 15.22 -11.73
N LEU A 14 10.56 14.28 -11.24
CA LEU A 14 10.30 12.99 -11.88
C LEU A 14 9.73 13.18 -13.29
N LYS A 15 8.66 13.95 -13.45
CA LYS A 15 8.04 14.21 -14.77
C LYS A 15 9.03 14.82 -15.77
N LEU A 16 9.85 15.77 -15.30
CA LEU A 16 10.89 16.39 -16.14
C LEU A 16 11.97 15.37 -16.52
N TRP A 17 12.38 14.53 -15.57
CA TRP A 17 13.36 13.48 -15.82
C TRP A 17 12.85 12.45 -16.83
N SER A 18 11.62 11.95 -16.67
CA SER A 18 11.00 11.03 -17.64
C SER A 18 10.94 11.64 -19.04
N HIS A 19 10.57 12.93 -19.15
CA HIS A 19 10.57 13.63 -20.44
C HIS A 19 11.97 13.72 -21.07
N VAL A 20 13.01 13.96 -20.26
CA VAL A 20 14.41 13.98 -20.72
C VAL A 20 14.83 12.57 -21.19
N GLN A 21 14.53 11.53 -20.43
CA GLN A 21 14.84 10.14 -20.80
C GLN A 21 14.18 9.76 -22.12
N ASP A 22 12.92 10.10 -22.32
CA ASP A 22 12.19 9.82 -23.57
C ASP A 22 12.78 10.59 -24.75
N SER A 23 13.13 11.86 -24.55
CA SER A 23 13.66 12.74 -25.61
C SER A 23 15.08 12.38 -26.03
N PHE A 24 15.88 11.84 -25.11
CA PHE A 24 17.32 11.62 -25.30
C PHE A 24 17.75 10.17 -25.05
N LYS A 25 16.84 9.19 -25.21
CA LYS A 25 17.00 7.76 -24.87
C LYS A 25 18.31 7.09 -25.29
N HIS A 26 18.93 7.55 -26.39
CA HIS A 26 20.15 6.97 -26.95
C HIS A 26 21.39 7.88 -26.81
N GLN A 27 21.29 8.97 -26.03
CA GLN A 27 22.32 9.99 -25.90
C GLN A 27 22.79 10.05 -24.45
N SER A 28 23.59 9.05 -24.03
CA SER A 28 24.06 8.87 -22.65
C SER A 28 24.78 10.11 -22.10
N ASP A 29 25.58 10.79 -22.91
CA ASP A 29 26.27 12.02 -22.48
C ASP A 29 25.28 13.14 -22.14
N ILE A 30 24.19 13.26 -22.90
CA ILE A 30 23.13 14.24 -22.62
C ILE A 30 22.38 13.86 -21.34
N LEU A 31 22.01 12.59 -21.19
CA LEU A 31 21.33 12.10 -19.99
C LEU A 31 22.16 12.36 -18.73
N ARG A 32 23.48 12.11 -18.79
CA ARG A 32 24.42 12.48 -17.72
C ARG A 32 24.37 13.97 -17.40
N ASP A 33 24.51 14.82 -18.42
CA ASP A 33 24.53 16.28 -18.23
C ASP A 33 23.22 16.82 -17.63
N TYR A 34 22.08 16.20 -17.97
CA TYR A 34 20.79 16.55 -17.37
C TYR A 34 20.64 16.02 -15.95
N ALA A 35 21.03 14.78 -15.67
CA ALA A 35 21.02 14.22 -14.32
C ALA A 35 21.83 15.11 -13.36
N LEU A 36 23.03 15.54 -13.75
CA LEU A 36 23.87 16.43 -12.95
C LEU A 36 23.23 17.79 -12.67
N LYS A 37 22.27 18.27 -13.49
CA LYS A 37 21.55 19.52 -13.22
C LYS A 37 20.50 19.39 -12.12
N PHE A 38 20.13 18.17 -11.72
CA PHE A 38 19.28 17.90 -10.55
C PHE A 38 20.06 17.84 -9.24
N PHE A 39 21.40 17.92 -9.27
CA PHE A 39 22.24 17.84 -8.08
C PHE A 39 21.82 18.81 -6.96
N ASP A 40 21.68 20.10 -7.28
CA ASP A 40 21.27 21.10 -6.28
C ASP A 40 19.87 20.82 -5.70
N PHE A 41 18.97 20.28 -6.52
CA PHE A 41 17.62 19.91 -6.07
C PHE A 41 17.63 18.67 -5.20
N SER A 42 18.46 17.67 -5.51
CA SER A 42 18.55 16.44 -4.70
C SER A 42 18.84 16.74 -3.23
N ARG A 43 19.62 17.78 -2.94
CA ARG A 43 19.96 18.21 -1.57
C ARG A 43 18.78 18.71 -0.74
N VAL A 44 17.68 19.07 -1.38
CA VAL A 44 16.47 19.59 -0.73
C VAL A 44 15.24 18.77 -1.11
N ILE A 45 15.43 17.57 -1.67
CA ILE A 45 14.33 16.78 -2.21
C ILE A 45 13.29 16.51 -1.12
N GLU A 46 13.69 16.18 0.10
CA GLU A 46 12.89 15.92 1.30
C GLU A 46 11.99 17.08 1.77
N THR A 47 12.22 18.30 1.30
CA THR A 47 11.57 19.50 1.89
C THR A 47 10.07 19.55 1.65
N THR A 48 9.55 18.81 0.67
CA THR A 48 8.12 18.68 0.41
C THR A 48 7.56 17.42 1.07
N PRO A 49 6.45 17.52 1.82
CA PRO A 49 5.83 16.35 2.42
C PRO A 49 5.31 15.39 1.34
N SER A 50 5.41 14.08 1.60
CA SER A 50 4.78 13.04 0.78
C SER A 50 3.25 13.00 0.96
N ILE A 51 2.77 13.44 2.14
CA ILE A 51 1.38 13.26 2.56
C ILE A 51 0.67 14.59 2.79
N LEU A 52 -0.56 14.69 2.28
CA LEU A 52 -1.52 15.71 2.62
C LEU A 52 -2.68 15.10 3.42
N ARG A 53 -2.81 15.54 4.68
CA ARG A 53 -3.95 15.21 5.53
C ARG A 53 -5.05 16.24 5.34
N LYS A 54 -6.24 15.79 4.98
CA LYS A 54 -7.44 16.63 4.89
C LYS A 54 -8.51 16.11 5.82
N THR A 55 -9.18 17.01 6.53
CA THR A 55 -10.39 16.66 7.27
C THR A 55 -11.59 17.21 6.53
N LYS A 56 -12.54 16.35 6.17
CA LYS A 56 -13.81 16.73 5.58
C LYS A 56 -14.92 15.94 6.26
N ASP A 57 -15.97 16.62 6.71
CA ASP A 57 -17.15 16.00 7.33
C ASP A 57 -16.82 15.03 8.50
N ASN A 58 -15.86 15.41 9.35
CA ASN A 58 -15.29 14.59 10.44
C ASN A 58 -14.52 13.32 10.03
N GLU A 59 -14.29 13.11 8.73
CA GLU A 59 -13.41 12.05 8.24
C GLU A 59 -12.02 12.62 7.93
N ALA A 60 -10.99 11.96 8.43
CA ALA A 60 -9.61 12.23 8.07
C ALA A 60 -9.24 11.43 6.81
N MET A 61 -8.89 12.15 5.74
CA MET A 61 -8.41 11.59 4.49
C MET A 61 -6.90 11.83 4.38
N ILE A 62 -6.18 10.76 4.05
CA ILE A 62 -4.76 10.78 3.73
C ILE A 62 -4.64 10.73 2.21
N LEU A 63 -4.00 11.74 1.61
CA LEU A 63 -3.77 11.83 0.17
C LEU A 63 -2.28 11.96 -0.08
N GLN A 64 -1.81 11.43 -1.20
CA GLN A 64 -0.46 11.70 -1.67
C GLN A 64 -0.37 13.16 -2.13
N ASP A 65 0.56 13.93 -1.56
CA ASP A 65 0.86 15.29 -2.05
C ASP A 65 1.96 15.23 -3.10
N ASP A 66 3.12 14.72 -2.71
CA ASP A 66 4.33 14.60 -3.53
C ASP A 66 4.81 13.14 -3.54
N LEU A 67 5.97 12.88 -4.13
CA LEU A 67 6.53 11.53 -4.18
C LEU A 67 6.69 10.92 -2.79
N SER A 68 6.42 9.62 -2.68
CA SER A 68 6.70 8.80 -1.50
C SER A 68 8.21 8.67 -1.25
N LEU A 69 8.61 8.05 -0.14
CA LEU A 69 10.01 7.77 0.12
C LEU A 69 10.59 6.91 -1.00
N SER A 70 9.95 5.77 -1.30
CA SER A 70 10.38 4.82 -2.31
C SER A 70 10.48 5.43 -3.72
N GLU A 71 9.55 6.30 -4.11
CA GLU A 71 9.59 7.01 -5.39
C GLU A 71 10.77 7.98 -5.48
N ARG A 72 11.11 8.67 -4.39
CA ARG A 72 12.27 9.57 -4.34
C ARG A 72 13.58 8.81 -4.39
N ILE A 73 13.67 7.67 -3.69
CA ILE A 73 14.85 6.80 -3.78
C ILE A 73 15.03 6.32 -5.22
N ASN A 74 13.98 5.82 -5.88
CA ASN A 74 14.05 5.42 -7.28
C ASN A 74 14.52 6.55 -8.20
N LEU A 75 14.02 7.78 -8.01
CA LEU A 75 14.45 8.94 -8.79
C LEU A 75 15.95 9.24 -8.59
N LEU A 76 16.46 9.12 -7.36
CA LEU A 76 17.88 9.28 -7.06
C LEU A 76 18.72 8.15 -7.69
N LEU A 77 18.23 6.91 -7.67
CA LEU A 77 18.86 5.78 -8.37
C LEU A 77 18.95 6.04 -9.88
N ASP A 78 17.89 6.57 -10.50
CA ASP A 78 17.88 6.90 -11.93
C ASP A 78 18.92 7.98 -12.28
N TRP A 79 19.03 9.01 -11.44
CA TRP A 79 20.02 10.07 -11.65
C TRP A 79 21.45 9.59 -11.45
N TRP A 80 21.68 8.70 -10.49
CA TRP A 80 22.98 8.06 -10.33
C TRP A 80 23.29 7.15 -11.52
N GLU A 81 22.36 6.31 -11.97
CA GLU A 81 22.58 5.40 -13.11
C GLU A 81 22.96 6.17 -14.38
N ALA A 82 22.37 7.35 -14.58
CA ALA A 82 22.72 8.22 -15.69
C ALA A 82 24.05 8.98 -15.51
N SER A 83 24.51 9.22 -14.29
CA SER A 83 25.63 10.15 -14.02
C SER A 83 26.87 9.58 -13.33
N GLY A 84 26.74 8.48 -12.60
CA GLY A 84 27.73 7.93 -11.69
C GLY A 84 28.05 8.84 -10.50
N ASN A 85 27.22 9.84 -10.19
CA ASN A 85 27.49 10.77 -9.09
C ASN A 85 26.96 10.22 -7.76
N ASP A 86 27.86 9.69 -6.94
CA ASP A 86 27.56 9.06 -5.64
C ASP A 86 26.84 9.97 -4.63
N GLU A 87 26.85 11.28 -4.84
CA GLU A 87 26.07 12.19 -3.99
C GLU A 87 24.57 11.91 -4.05
N PHE A 88 24.04 11.40 -5.17
CA PHE A 88 22.65 10.96 -5.25
C PHE A 88 22.39 9.75 -4.33
N MET A 89 23.36 8.83 -4.23
CA MET A 89 23.29 7.67 -3.34
C MET A 89 23.45 8.05 -1.87
N ASN A 90 24.37 8.98 -1.57
CA ASN A 90 24.52 9.54 -0.23
C ASN A 90 23.21 10.20 0.22
N LYS A 91 22.56 10.97 -0.66
CA LYS A 91 21.25 11.55 -0.35
C LYS A 91 20.17 10.49 -0.18
N GLY A 92 20.16 9.44 -1.01
CA GLY A 92 19.23 8.33 -0.84
C GLY A 92 19.39 7.64 0.51
N LEU A 93 20.64 7.40 0.94
CA LEU A 93 20.94 6.86 2.25
C LEU A 93 20.48 7.80 3.38
N GLU A 94 20.68 9.10 3.23
CA GLU A 94 20.18 10.11 4.17
C GLU A 94 18.66 10.05 4.29
N LEU A 95 17.91 10.00 3.19
CA LEU A 95 16.44 9.87 3.20
C LEU A 95 15.94 8.59 3.86
N LEU A 96 16.67 7.47 3.70
CA LEU A 96 16.30 6.18 4.31
C LEU A 96 16.67 6.11 5.80
N SER A 97 17.69 6.85 6.23
CA SER A 97 18.18 6.79 7.61
C SER A 97 17.52 7.84 8.51
N GLU A 98 16.99 8.91 7.92
CA GLU A 98 16.40 10.03 8.62
C GLU A 98 14.88 10.04 8.41
N ASN A 99 14.12 10.26 9.48
CA ASN A 99 12.65 10.26 9.44
C ASN A 99 12.09 11.60 8.90
N TYR A 100 12.62 12.06 7.76
CA TYR A 100 12.16 13.29 7.10
C TYR A 100 10.81 13.12 6.41
N LEU A 101 10.56 11.92 5.88
CA LEU A 101 9.36 11.57 5.16
C LEU A 101 8.60 10.51 5.94
N GLU A 102 7.29 10.69 6.01
CA GLU A 102 6.43 9.67 6.56
C GLU A 102 6.29 8.53 5.56
N VAL A 103 6.51 7.31 6.06
CA VAL A 103 6.48 6.08 5.28
C VAL A 103 5.10 5.45 5.42
N VAL A 104 4.56 4.98 4.30
CA VAL A 104 3.20 4.47 4.23
C VAL A 104 3.20 3.09 3.60
N SER A 105 2.62 2.09 4.28
CA SER A 105 2.64 0.69 3.86
C SER A 105 2.18 0.48 2.42
N TRP A 106 1.06 1.08 2.01
CA TRP A 106 0.52 0.93 0.65
C TRP A 106 1.29 1.69 -0.43
N TRP A 107 2.16 2.64 -0.08
CA TRP A 107 3.02 3.35 -1.05
C TRP A 107 4.45 2.83 -1.08
N ASP A 108 5.01 2.45 0.07
CA ASP A 108 6.43 2.16 0.23
C ASP A 108 6.69 0.67 0.52
N GLY A 109 5.75 -0.06 1.11
CA GLY A 109 5.96 -1.45 1.53
C GLY A 109 6.27 -2.38 0.37
N GLN A 110 5.51 -2.29 -0.73
CA GLN A 110 5.71 -3.13 -1.91
C GLN A 110 6.92 -2.69 -2.77
N PRO A 111 7.20 -1.38 -2.95
CA PRO A 111 8.37 -0.95 -3.71
C PRO A 111 9.73 -1.12 -3.02
N LEU A 112 9.82 -1.09 -1.67
CA LEU A 112 11.12 -1.18 -0.98
C LEU A 112 11.90 -2.47 -1.31
N PRO A 113 11.31 -3.68 -1.34
CA PRO A 113 12.01 -4.88 -1.80
C PRO A 113 12.54 -4.79 -3.23
N GLN A 114 11.81 -4.14 -4.14
CA GLN A 114 12.29 -3.91 -5.52
C GLN A 114 13.50 -2.98 -5.55
N ILE A 115 13.46 -1.90 -4.75
CA ILE A 115 14.57 -0.96 -4.61
C ILE A 115 15.79 -1.68 -4.02
N HIS A 116 15.59 -2.57 -3.03
CA HIS A 116 16.64 -3.40 -2.46
C HIS A 116 17.35 -4.23 -3.55
N GLN A 117 16.59 -4.99 -4.33
CA GLN A 117 17.12 -5.78 -5.44
C GLN A 117 17.83 -4.90 -6.49
N ARG A 118 17.26 -3.73 -6.79
CA ARG A 118 17.83 -2.76 -7.73
C ARG A 118 19.18 -2.25 -7.24
N VAL A 119 19.31 -1.84 -5.98
CA VAL A 119 20.58 -1.44 -5.37
C VAL A 119 21.59 -2.58 -5.39
N TYR A 120 21.16 -3.80 -5.04
CA TYR A 120 22.02 -4.97 -5.06
C TYR A 120 22.60 -5.25 -6.46
N SER A 121 21.78 -5.06 -7.49
CA SER A 121 22.14 -5.33 -8.89
C SER A 121 22.95 -4.20 -9.53
N LEU A 122 22.64 -2.95 -9.20
CA LEU A 122 23.28 -1.77 -9.78
C LEU A 122 24.68 -1.51 -9.20
N LEU A 123 24.86 -1.73 -7.89
CA LEU A 123 26.11 -1.42 -7.20
C LEU A 123 27.04 -2.62 -7.15
N ASP A 124 28.30 -2.40 -7.52
CA ASP A 124 29.37 -3.40 -7.37
C ASP A 124 29.51 -3.85 -5.91
N VAL A 125 29.92 -5.11 -5.70
CA VAL A 125 30.09 -5.70 -4.36
C VAL A 125 31.03 -4.88 -3.46
N ASN A 126 32.01 -4.20 -4.07
CA ASN A 126 32.99 -3.37 -3.35
C ASN A 126 32.56 -1.90 -3.23
N HIS A 127 31.39 -1.51 -3.73
CA HIS A 127 30.92 -0.14 -3.66
C HIS A 127 30.64 0.24 -2.19
N PRO A 128 31.22 1.34 -1.67
CA PRO A 128 31.22 1.66 -0.25
C PRO A 128 29.82 1.93 0.33
N LEU A 129 28.85 2.33 -0.51
CA LEU A 129 27.47 2.62 -0.11
C LEU A 129 26.54 1.41 -0.21
N ARG A 130 26.93 0.32 -0.87
CA ARG A 130 26.03 -0.81 -1.17
C ARG A 130 25.46 -1.44 0.09
N GLY A 131 26.32 -1.84 1.02
CA GLY A 131 25.87 -2.45 2.28
C GLY A 131 24.94 -1.54 3.09
N LYS A 132 25.31 -0.26 3.20
CA LYS A 132 24.54 0.74 3.96
C LYS A 132 23.16 0.99 3.37
N LEU A 133 23.06 1.09 2.05
CA LEU A 133 21.76 1.29 1.38
C LEU A 133 20.87 0.06 1.54
N LEU A 134 21.41 -1.14 1.36
CA LEU A 134 20.63 -2.38 1.53
C LEU A 134 20.11 -2.52 2.97
N GLU A 135 20.96 -2.24 3.96
CA GLU A 135 20.59 -2.24 5.38
C GLU A 135 19.50 -1.18 5.68
N ALA A 136 19.68 0.06 5.22
CA ALA A 136 18.70 1.12 5.45
C ALA A 136 17.35 0.85 4.78
N ILE A 137 17.32 0.21 3.61
CA ILE A 137 16.07 -0.24 2.96
C ILE A 137 15.39 -1.33 3.80
N THR A 138 16.18 -2.28 4.33
CA THR A 138 15.67 -3.34 5.20
C THR A 138 15.09 -2.77 6.49
N ASP A 139 15.75 -1.78 7.10
CA ASP A 139 15.26 -1.13 8.33
C ASP A 139 13.93 -0.41 8.09
N GLN A 140 13.79 0.32 6.97
CA GLN A 140 12.53 0.96 6.59
C GLN A 140 11.40 -0.04 6.35
N LEU A 141 11.71 -1.18 5.73
CA LEU A 141 10.73 -2.24 5.52
C LEU A 141 10.26 -2.86 6.85
N ILE A 142 11.17 -3.06 7.80
CA ILE A 142 10.82 -3.54 9.15
C ILE A 142 9.95 -2.51 9.87
N GLU A 143 10.31 -1.22 9.79
CA GLU A 143 9.52 -0.13 10.39
C GLU A 143 8.08 -0.10 9.84
N ILE A 144 7.89 -0.31 8.54
CA ILE A 144 6.54 -0.41 7.94
C ILE A 144 5.77 -1.57 8.57
N ILE A 145 6.38 -2.75 8.65
CA ILE A 145 5.71 -3.96 9.16
C ILE A 145 5.36 -3.80 10.64
N ASP A 146 6.31 -3.32 11.46
CA ASP A 146 6.16 -3.16 12.91
C ASP A 146 5.13 -2.09 13.29
N ASN A 147 4.87 -1.11 12.41
CA ASN A 147 3.84 -0.08 12.64
C ASN A 147 2.40 -0.59 12.39
N GLY A 148 2.25 -1.85 12.02
CA GLY A 148 0.96 -2.50 11.77
C GLY A 148 0.49 -2.25 10.34
N VAL A 149 0.23 -3.33 9.62
CA VAL A 149 -0.13 -3.28 8.19
C VAL A 149 -1.45 -4.03 7.99
N PRO A 150 -2.41 -3.49 7.21
CA PRO A 150 -3.59 -4.24 6.82
C PRO A 150 -3.25 -5.60 6.19
N ILE A 151 -4.05 -6.64 6.47
CA ILE A 151 -3.71 -8.02 6.10
C ILE A 151 -3.48 -8.21 4.59
N ASP A 152 -4.25 -7.51 3.76
CA ASP A 152 -4.14 -7.51 2.30
C ASP A 152 -2.84 -6.84 1.83
N GLU A 153 -2.48 -5.71 2.43
CA GLU A 153 -1.20 -5.04 2.15
C GLU A 153 -0.01 -5.88 2.62
N LEU A 154 -0.10 -6.52 3.79
CA LEU A 154 0.95 -7.41 4.31
C LEU A 154 1.22 -8.57 3.34
N ILE A 155 0.17 -9.15 2.75
CA ILE A 155 0.28 -10.20 1.74
C ILE A 155 1.09 -9.71 0.54
N GLU A 156 0.82 -8.51 0.04
CA GLU A 156 1.55 -7.92 -1.09
C GLU A 156 3.00 -7.61 -0.75
N ILE A 157 3.27 -7.13 0.47
CA ILE A 157 4.63 -6.90 0.97
C ILE A 157 5.40 -8.22 1.03
N ILE A 158 4.83 -9.28 1.62
CA ILE A 158 5.47 -10.60 1.71
C ILE A 158 5.78 -11.15 0.31
N ARG A 159 4.85 -11.01 -0.65
CA ARG A 159 5.09 -11.42 -2.05
C ARG A 159 6.26 -10.67 -2.66
N SER A 160 6.32 -9.35 -2.47
CA SER A 160 7.43 -8.52 -2.97
C SER A 160 8.77 -8.92 -2.35
N ILE A 161 8.80 -9.24 -1.05
CA ILE A 161 10.00 -9.75 -0.36
C ILE A 161 10.42 -11.10 -0.95
N GLN A 162 9.50 -12.03 -1.15
CA GLN A 162 9.80 -13.33 -1.75
C GLN A 162 10.28 -13.22 -3.21
N GLU A 163 9.79 -12.24 -3.96
CA GLU A 163 10.18 -12.04 -5.36
C GLU A 163 11.55 -11.36 -5.49
N HIS A 164 11.81 -10.33 -4.68
CA HIS A 164 12.95 -9.44 -4.87
C HIS A 164 14.08 -9.66 -3.87
N MET A 165 13.79 -10.31 -2.73
CA MET A 165 14.75 -10.49 -1.63
C MET A 165 14.98 -11.97 -1.24
N ALA A 166 14.50 -12.95 -2.00
CA ALA A 166 14.63 -14.38 -1.65
C ALA A 166 16.08 -14.88 -1.49
N ASP A 167 17.04 -14.30 -2.19
CA ASP A 167 18.45 -14.69 -2.10
C ASP A 167 19.14 -14.15 -0.83
N PHE A 168 18.43 -13.34 -0.02
CA PHE A 168 18.96 -12.73 1.18
C PHE A 168 18.28 -13.32 2.41
N ASN A 169 19.10 -13.79 3.35
CA ASN A 169 18.59 -14.24 4.64
C ASN A 169 18.53 -13.05 5.60
N TYR A 170 17.33 -12.47 5.74
CA TYR A 170 17.05 -11.40 6.69
C TYR A 170 16.17 -11.94 7.83
N GLU A 171 16.81 -12.61 8.80
CA GLU A 171 16.12 -13.16 9.98
C GLU A 171 15.26 -12.12 10.72
N THR A 172 15.67 -10.85 10.69
CA THR A 172 14.92 -9.74 11.29
C THR A 172 13.63 -9.43 10.53
N VAL A 173 13.66 -9.46 9.19
CA VAL A 173 12.47 -9.26 8.34
C VAL A 173 11.51 -10.42 8.52
N ASP A 174 12.01 -11.66 8.51
CA ASP A 174 11.19 -12.86 8.76
C ASP A 174 10.55 -12.80 10.16
N GLY A 175 11.29 -12.30 11.16
CA GLY A 175 10.77 -12.07 12.50
C GLY A 175 9.64 -11.05 12.55
N ALA A 176 9.80 -9.91 11.86
CA ALA A 176 8.77 -8.87 11.77
C ALA A 176 7.50 -9.40 11.07
N ILE A 177 7.66 -10.11 9.95
CA ILE A 177 6.55 -10.77 9.23
C ILE A 177 5.84 -11.75 10.15
N ALA A 178 6.58 -12.64 10.82
CA ALA A 178 5.98 -13.66 11.67
C ALA A 178 5.18 -13.01 12.82
N TYR A 179 5.75 -11.98 13.46
CA TYR A 179 5.07 -11.24 14.51
C TYR A 179 3.76 -10.62 14.01
N GLU A 180 3.78 -9.91 12.89
CA GLU A 180 2.61 -9.24 12.35
C GLU A 180 1.55 -10.26 11.89
N VAL A 181 1.94 -11.37 11.28
CA VAL A 181 1.02 -12.48 10.96
C VAL A 181 0.37 -13.02 12.22
N TYR A 182 1.14 -13.32 13.27
CA TYR A 182 0.55 -13.79 14.53
C TYR A 182 -0.41 -12.78 15.14
N TYR A 183 -0.13 -11.48 15.01
CA TYR A 183 -1.03 -10.43 15.44
C TYR A 183 -2.37 -10.52 14.70
N HIS A 184 -2.39 -10.56 13.36
CA HIS A 184 -3.61 -10.71 12.55
C HIS A 184 -4.41 -11.98 12.89
N LEU A 185 -3.71 -13.11 13.10
CA LEU A 185 -4.37 -14.36 13.49
C LEU A 185 -5.00 -14.28 14.88
N SER A 186 -4.34 -13.58 15.82
CA SER A 186 -4.87 -13.41 17.18
C SER A 186 -6.06 -12.45 17.24
N GLU A 187 -6.06 -11.43 16.39
CA GLU A 187 -7.08 -10.39 16.32
C GLU A 187 -8.22 -10.71 15.34
N THR A 188 -8.15 -11.85 14.63
CA THR A 188 -9.15 -12.26 13.62
C THR A 188 -10.59 -12.09 14.11
N LYS A 189 -10.89 -12.51 15.36
CA LYS A 189 -12.23 -12.36 15.95
C LYS A 189 -12.70 -10.90 16.02
N ASN A 190 -11.80 -9.99 16.38
CA ASN A 190 -12.10 -8.56 16.47
C ASN A 190 -12.24 -7.97 15.08
N THR A 191 -11.31 -8.29 14.17
CA THR A 191 -11.31 -7.83 12.78
C THR A 191 -12.61 -8.19 12.06
N ILE A 192 -13.06 -9.45 12.17
CA ILE A 192 -14.28 -9.88 11.49
C ILE A 192 -15.54 -9.40 12.19
N SER A 193 -15.51 -8.88 13.42
CA SER A 193 -16.71 -8.58 14.21
C SER A 193 -17.65 -7.60 13.50
N CYS A 194 -17.09 -6.61 12.79
CA CYS A 194 -17.83 -5.58 12.05
C CYS A 194 -18.17 -5.96 10.61
N LEU A 195 -17.64 -7.08 10.09
CA LEU A 195 -17.98 -7.55 8.74
C LEU A 195 -19.41 -8.07 8.73
N ASP A 196 -20.25 -7.48 7.88
CA ASP A 196 -21.69 -7.72 7.84
C ASP A 196 -22.16 -8.49 6.59
N SER A 197 -21.23 -8.88 5.72
CA SER A 197 -21.53 -9.62 4.49
C SER A 197 -20.76 -10.95 4.41
N GLU A 198 -21.41 -11.95 3.82
CA GLU A 198 -20.80 -13.24 3.48
C GLU A 198 -19.58 -13.07 2.58
N GLN A 199 -19.65 -12.14 1.62
CA GLN A 199 -18.54 -11.83 0.72
C GLN A 199 -17.30 -11.36 1.49
N SER A 200 -17.44 -10.42 2.42
CA SER A 200 -16.30 -9.91 3.21
C SER A 200 -15.70 -10.97 4.13
N LEU A 201 -16.51 -11.91 4.63
CA LEU A 201 -16.01 -13.04 5.43
C LEU A 201 -15.21 -14.02 4.57
N HIS A 202 -15.68 -14.31 3.34
CA HIS A 202 -14.92 -15.13 2.39
C HIS A 202 -13.61 -14.46 1.95
N GLU A 203 -13.63 -13.16 1.67
CA GLU A 203 -12.41 -12.39 1.39
C GLU A 203 -11.40 -12.51 2.55
N HIS A 204 -11.87 -12.45 3.80
CA HIS A 204 -11.00 -12.64 4.96
C HIS A 204 -10.42 -14.06 5.05
N LEU A 205 -11.19 -15.10 4.71
CA LEU A 205 -10.67 -16.48 4.61
C LEU A 205 -9.57 -16.58 3.55
N GLU A 206 -9.76 -15.98 2.38
CA GLU A 206 -8.74 -15.95 1.32
C GLU A 206 -7.45 -15.27 1.78
N TYR A 207 -7.55 -14.20 2.58
CA TYR A 207 -6.37 -13.57 3.18
C TYR A 207 -5.63 -14.53 4.14
N LEU A 208 -6.35 -15.24 5.00
CA LEU A 208 -5.74 -16.22 5.92
C LEU A 208 -5.07 -17.38 5.16
N GLU A 209 -5.71 -17.91 4.12
CA GLU A 209 -5.10 -18.94 3.26
C GLU A 209 -3.83 -18.44 2.55
N ASN A 210 -3.85 -17.20 2.08
CA ASN A 210 -2.68 -16.56 1.48
C ASN A 210 -1.53 -16.44 2.49
N LEU A 211 -1.80 -15.98 3.71
CA LEU A 211 -0.78 -15.91 4.76
C LEU A 211 -0.21 -17.29 5.08
N ALA A 212 -1.05 -18.31 5.23
CA ALA A 212 -0.61 -19.68 5.50
C ALA A 212 0.32 -20.19 4.39
N ARG A 213 -0.06 -19.97 3.13
CA ARG A 213 0.71 -20.38 1.96
C ARG A 213 2.06 -19.66 1.87
N LEU A 214 2.07 -18.36 2.11
CA LEU A 214 3.27 -17.53 1.95
C LEU A 214 4.27 -17.74 3.10
N THR A 215 3.79 -17.95 4.33
CA THR A 215 4.64 -17.96 5.52
C THR A 215 4.83 -19.35 6.13
N GLY A 216 3.98 -20.32 5.76
CA GLY A 216 3.92 -21.64 6.41
C GLY A 216 3.34 -21.61 7.82
N ILE A 217 2.87 -20.46 8.31
CA ILE A 217 2.24 -20.32 9.63
C ILE A 217 0.84 -20.93 9.60
N ASN A 218 0.50 -21.72 10.62
CA ASN A 218 -0.82 -22.34 10.73
C ASN A 218 -1.90 -21.29 11.04
N THR A 219 -2.95 -21.27 10.22
CA THR A 219 -4.08 -20.33 10.32
C THR A 219 -5.40 -21.00 10.69
N ASP A 220 -5.40 -22.31 11.00
CA ASP A 220 -6.61 -23.13 11.13
C ASP A 220 -7.58 -22.54 12.17
N ARG A 221 -7.06 -22.13 13.33
CA ARG A 221 -7.86 -21.54 14.41
C ARG A 221 -8.51 -20.21 14.00
N ALA A 222 -7.80 -19.39 13.23
CA ALA A 222 -8.34 -18.13 12.71
C ALA A 222 -9.44 -18.43 11.68
N GLN A 223 -9.20 -19.38 10.78
CA GLN A 223 -10.19 -19.83 9.78
C GLN A 223 -11.45 -20.40 10.44
N GLU A 224 -11.31 -21.26 11.45
CA GLU A 224 -12.43 -21.78 12.24
C GLU A 224 -13.30 -20.64 12.81
N THR A 225 -12.65 -19.59 13.33
CA THR A 225 -13.35 -18.40 13.87
C THR A 225 -14.19 -17.69 12.80
N VAL A 226 -13.68 -17.60 11.57
CA VAL A 226 -14.42 -16.98 10.45
C VAL A 226 -15.57 -17.88 10.00
N LEU A 227 -15.32 -19.18 9.85
CA LEU A 227 -16.33 -20.17 9.46
C LEU A 227 -17.48 -20.26 10.48
N GLU A 228 -17.19 -20.17 11.78
CA GLU A 228 -18.22 -20.07 12.82
C GLU A 228 -19.12 -18.85 12.62
N LYS A 229 -18.55 -17.68 12.29
CA LYS A 229 -19.34 -16.49 12.01
C LYS A 229 -20.18 -16.66 10.73
N LEU A 230 -19.62 -17.30 9.70
CA LEU A 230 -20.28 -17.58 8.43
C LEU A 230 -21.49 -18.51 8.59
N ASN A 231 -21.35 -19.59 9.37
CA ASN A 231 -22.47 -20.48 9.70
C ASN A 231 -23.60 -19.75 10.45
N ASN A 232 -23.26 -18.83 11.36
CA ASN A 232 -24.26 -18.02 12.05
C ASN A 232 -25.03 -17.09 11.09
N TYR A 233 -24.43 -16.64 9.98
CA TYR A 233 -25.13 -15.90 8.93
C TYR A 233 -26.13 -16.78 8.17
N GLU A 234 -25.70 -17.98 7.75
CA GLU A 234 -26.56 -18.94 7.05
C GLU A 234 -27.75 -19.37 7.91
N GLU A 235 -27.54 -19.59 9.21
CA GLU A 235 -28.60 -19.95 10.15
C GLU A 235 -29.62 -18.82 10.38
N GLN A 236 -29.20 -17.56 10.34
CA GLN A 236 -30.11 -16.41 10.42
C GLN A 236 -30.96 -16.25 9.16
N ASP A 237 -30.38 -16.47 7.98
CA ASP A 237 -31.11 -16.36 6.70
C ASP A 237 -32.10 -17.52 6.49
N HIS A 238 -31.81 -18.68 7.07
CA HIS A 238 -32.73 -19.82 7.12
C HIS A 238 -33.73 -19.80 8.30
N GLY A 239 -33.51 -18.93 9.29
CA GLY A 239 -34.29 -18.87 10.54
C GLY A 239 -35.53 -17.98 10.52
N GLU A 240 -35.64 -17.00 9.61
CA GLU A 240 -36.67 -15.97 9.70
C GLU A 240 -37.45 -15.67 8.41
N HIS A 241 -37.91 -16.67 7.65
CA HIS A 241 -39.00 -16.46 6.68
C HIS A 241 -40.07 -17.55 6.74
N ARG A 242 -40.70 -17.70 7.92
CA ARG A 242 -42.11 -18.11 7.96
C ARG A 242 -42.96 -16.86 8.15
N PRO A 243 -43.68 -16.37 7.13
CA PRO A 243 -44.70 -15.38 7.37
C PRO A 243 -45.80 -16.07 8.18
N SER A 244 -45.79 -15.89 9.51
CA SER A 244 -46.95 -16.21 10.32
C SER A 244 -48.00 -15.15 10.04
N PHE A 245 -48.78 -15.36 8.97
CA PHE A 245 -50.05 -14.66 8.82
C PHE A 245 -51.01 -15.18 9.89
N SER A 246 -50.95 -14.60 11.09
CA SER A 246 -52.10 -14.56 11.96
C SER A 246 -53.17 -13.73 11.24
N ARG A 247 -54.16 -14.42 10.65
CA ARG A 247 -55.40 -13.80 10.17
C ARG A 247 -56.07 -13.09 11.35
N SER A 248 -55.78 -11.80 11.53
CA SER A 248 -56.70 -10.91 12.24
C SER A 248 -57.78 -10.52 11.23
N GLY A 249 -59.01 -10.93 11.50
CA GLY A 249 -60.17 -10.54 10.70
C GLY A 249 -60.26 -9.02 10.59
N GLY A 250 -60.44 -8.55 9.36
CA GLY A 250 -60.60 -7.14 9.03
C GLY A 250 -60.75 -7.02 7.52
N THR A 251 -61.98 -7.16 7.05
CA THR A 251 -62.37 -6.86 5.67
C THR A 251 -61.99 -5.43 5.30
N ALA A 252 -61.11 -5.26 4.32
CA ALA A 252 -61.02 -4.06 3.50
C ALA A 252 -60.68 -4.52 2.08
N ASP A 253 -61.75 -4.72 1.31
CA ASP A 253 -61.72 -4.92 -0.13
C ASP A 253 -61.23 -3.61 -0.76
N GLY A 254 -59.98 -3.60 -1.21
CA GLY A 254 -59.32 -2.45 -1.81
C GLY A 254 -58.69 -2.88 -3.12
N GLU A 255 -59.50 -2.91 -4.17
CA GLU A 255 -59.07 -3.20 -5.53
C GLU A 255 -58.01 -2.16 -5.96
N PHE A 256 -56.87 -2.63 -6.46
CA PHE A 256 -55.78 -1.78 -6.97
C PHE A 256 -56.28 -0.98 -8.18
N SER A 257 -56.73 0.26 -7.98
CA SER A 257 -57.21 1.11 -9.07
C SER A 257 -56.06 1.83 -9.77
N ASN A 258 -56.24 2.07 -11.08
CA ASN A 258 -55.27 2.77 -11.92
C ASN A 258 -55.02 4.23 -11.48
N GLU A 259 -55.90 4.84 -10.66
CA GLU A 259 -55.63 6.13 -10.02
C GLU A 259 -54.48 6.07 -9.02
N ALA A 260 -54.31 4.96 -8.28
CA ALA A 260 -53.22 4.81 -7.32
C ALA A 260 -51.85 4.78 -8.03
N ILE A 261 -51.79 4.17 -9.21
CA ILE A 261 -50.58 4.13 -10.05
C ILE A 261 -50.28 5.52 -10.63
N ARG A 262 -51.30 6.28 -11.07
CA ARG A 262 -51.10 7.64 -11.57
C ARG A 262 -50.61 8.62 -10.50
N SER A 263 -50.99 8.43 -9.25
CA SER A 263 -50.50 9.23 -8.11
C SER A 263 -49.00 9.04 -7.85
N LEU A 264 -48.49 7.80 -8.03
CA LEU A 264 -47.08 7.46 -7.82
C LEU A 264 -46.12 8.12 -8.82
N PHE A 265 -46.59 8.45 -10.03
CA PHE A 265 -45.79 9.09 -11.08
C PHE A 265 -46.11 10.58 -11.28
N GLY A 266 -47.02 11.15 -10.50
CA GLY A 266 -47.41 12.56 -10.61
C GLY A 266 -46.34 13.56 -10.18
N SER A 267 -45.32 13.12 -9.43
CA SER A 267 -44.19 13.96 -8.98
C SER A 267 -42.99 13.95 -9.94
N LEU A 268 -43.11 13.32 -11.12
CA LEU A 268 -42.04 13.22 -12.12
C LEU A 268 -42.29 14.06 -13.39
N LEU A 269 -43.08 15.13 -13.29
CA LEU A 269 -43.25 16.14 -14.34
C LEU A 269 -43.03 17.56 -13.79
#